data_AF-A0A2A9KHI1-F1
#
_entry.id   AF-A0A2A9KHI1-F1
#
_cell.length_a   1.000
_cell.length_b   1.000
_cell.length_c   1.000
_cell.angle_alpha   90.00
_cell.angle_beta   90.00
_cell.angle_gamma   90.00
#
_symmetry.space_group_name_H-M   'P 1'
#
loop_
_entity.id
_entity.type
_entity.pdbx_description
1 polymer ?
#
loop_
_entity_poly.entity_id
_entity_poly.type
_entity_poly.pdbx_seq_one_letter_code
_entity_poly.pdbx_strand_id
1 'polypeptide(L)'
;MHPKAVTLMLAGFEPFRFKSRGAFVRVMRTPYEAFAYGLIYSDCWEYNRAPQPSEYEPIDWSAVPCSVWDALPDELLQRAIEGA
;
A
#
# COMPACT_ATOMS: atom_id res chain seq x y z
N MET A 1 -6.39 -13.11 -6.49
CA MET A 1 -5.69 -12.17 -5.59
C MET A 1 -4.21 -12.56 -5.57
N HIS A 2 -3.30 -11.59 -5.67
CA HIS A 2 -1.85 -11.84 -5.77
C HIS A 2 -1.26 -12.25 -4.39
N PRO A 3 -0.25 -13.15 -4.30
CA PRO A 3 0.32 -13.59 -3.02
C PRO A 3 0.76 -12.44 -2.09
N LYS A 4 1.45 -11.43 -2.61
CA LYS A 4 1.89 -10.26 -1.80
C LYS A 4 0.73 -9.44 -1.22
N ALA A 5 -0.37 -9.33 -1.97
CA ALA A 5 -1.58 -8.68 -1.49
C ALA A 5 -2.19 -9.46 -0.31
N VAL A 6 -2.22 -10.80 -0.41
CA VAL A 6 -2.66 -11.67 0.69
C VAL A 6 -1.77 -11.53 1.91
N THR A 7 -0.44 -11.51 1.73
CA THR A 7 0.52 -11.32 2.84
C THR A 7 0.28 -9.99 3.57
N LEU A 8 0.11 -8.90 2.82
CA LEU A 8 -0.17 -7.58 3.40
C LEU A 8 -1.52 -7.55 4.12
N MET A 9 -2.57 -8.13 3.52
CA MET A 9 -3.89 -8.25 4.15
C MET A 9 -3.82 -9.00 5.48
N LEU A 10 -3.10 -10.13 5.54
CA LEU A 10 -2.91 -10.90 6.77
C LEU A 10 -2.08 -10.15 7.82
N ALA A 11 -1.19 -9.25 7.38
CA ALA A 11 -0.43 -8.35 8.25
C ALA A 11 -1.22 -7.10 8.70
N GLY A 12 -2.53 -7.04 8.41
CA GLY A 12 -3.40 -5.93 8.83
C GLY A 12 -3.26 -4.67 7.98
N PHE A 13 -2.81 -4.80 6.74
CA PHE A 13 -2.78 -3.69 5.80
C PHE A 13 -4.06 -3.63 4.96
N GLU A 14 -4.35 -2.44 4.43
CA GLU A 14 -5.42 -2.19 3.47
C GLU A 14 -4.93 -1.29 2.32
N PRO A 15 -5.44 -1.48 1.09
CA PRO A 15 -5.07 -0.67 -0.05
C PRO A 15 -6.02 0.53 -0.20
N PHE A 16 -5.45 1.64 -0.62
CA PHE A 16 -6.09 2.92 -0.83
C PHE A 16 -5.62 3.52 -2.15
N ARG A 17 -6.45 4.39 -2.73
CA ARG A 17 -6.05 5.26 -3.83
C ARG A 17 -6.12 6.72 -3.41
N PHE A 18 -5.32 7.55 -4.07
CA PHE A 18 -5.36 9.00 -3.89
C PHE A 18 -6.54 9.60 -4.66
N LYS A 19 -7.32 10.49 -4.02
CA LYS A 19 -8.54 11.05 -4.64
C LYS A 19 -8.26 12.02 -5.79
N SER A 20 -7.18 12.81 -5.70
CA SER A 20 -6.98 14.01 -6.54
C SER A 20 -5.80 13.95 -7.51
N ARG A 21 -4.95 12.91 -7.43
CA ARG A 21 -3.73 12.77 -8.24
C ARG A 21 -3.52 11.30 -8.60
N GLY A 22 -3.60 10.99 -9.89
CA GLY A 22 -3.05 9.77 -10.51
C GLY A 22 -3.54 8.42 -9.96
N ALA A 23 -3.11 7.35 -10.63
CA ALA A 23 -3.38 5.97 -10.23
C ALA A 23 -2.38 5.49 -9.15
N PHE A 24 -2.22 6.26 -8.07
CA PHE A 24 -1.35 5.85 -6.97
C PHE A 24 -2.06 4.81 -6.11
N VAL A 25 -1.42 3.66 -5.92
CA VAL A 25 -1.83 2.67 -4.93
C VAL A 25 -1.01 2.90 -3.68
N ARG A 26 -1.67 2.96 -2.52
CA ARG A 26 -1.00 3.02 -1.24
C ARG A 26 -1.54 1.94 -0.32
N VAL A 27 -0.67 1.25 0.39
CA VAL A 27 -1.02 0.16 1.30
C VAL A 27 -0.54 0.51 2.71
N MET A 28 -1.47 0.54 3.66
CA MET A 28 -1.23 1.09 5.01
C MET A 28 -1.82 0.17 6.06
N ARG A 29 -1.17 0.07 7.22
CA ARG A 29 -1.67 -0.73 8.34
C ARG A 29 -2.89 -0.06 8.96
N THR A 30 -3.89 -0.84 9.34
CA THR A 30 -5.06 -0.37 10.09
C THR A 30 -4.90 -0.64 11.59
N PRO A 31 -5.43 0.24 12.48
CA PRO A 31 -6.15 1.48 12.17
C PRO A 31 -5.23 2.56 11.56
N TYR A 32 -5.78 3.33 10.62
CA TYR A 32 -4.99 4.30 9.87
C TYR A 32 -4.72 5.57 10.69
N GLU A 33 -3.45 5.82 11.01
CA GLU A 33 -3.01 7.03 11.70
C GLU A 33 -2.49 8.08 10.71
N ALA A 34 -2.72 9.37 11.03
CA ALA A 34 -2.19 10.45 10.23
C ALA A 34 -0.66 10.38 10.20
N PHE A 35 -0.10 10.46 8.99
CA PHE A 35 1.33 10.37 8.77
C PHE A 35 1.99 9.04 9.18
N ALA A 36 1.23 7.95 9.15
CA ALA A 36 1.77 6.60 9.23
C ALA A 36 2.66 6.28 8.00
N TYR A 37 3.60 5.35 8.18
CA TYR A 37 4.36 4.79 7.07
C TYR A 37 3.54 3.71 6.35
N GLY A 38 3.76 3.59 5.05
CA GLY A 38 3.12 2.57 4.22
C GLY A 38 3.83 2.42 2.89
N LEU A 39 3.39 1.43 2.14
CA LEU A 39 3.88 1.19 0.78
C LEU A 39 3.11 2.09 -0.19
N ILE A 40 3.79 2.67 -1.16
CA ILE A 40 3.16 3.42 -2.26
C ILE A 40 3.72 2.94 -3.59
N TYR A 41 2.86 2.86 -4.59
CA TYR A 41 3.21 2.61 -5.97
C TYR A 41 2.76 3.79 -6.84
N SER A 42 3.73 4.38 -7.55
CA SER A 42 3.53 5.38 -8.60
C SER A 42 4.07 4.86 -9.92
N ASP A 43 5.39 4.74 -9.98
CA ASP A 43 6.15 4.12 -11.06
C ASP A 43 6.96 2.92 -10.52
N CYS A 44 7.39 3.02 -9.26
CA CYS A 44 8.01 1.96 -8.48
C CYS A 44 7.40 1.91 -7.08
N TRP A 45 7.69 0.84 -6.34
CA TRP A 45 7.30 0.73 -4.94
C TRP A 45 8.28 1.44 -4.03
N GLU A 46 7.72 2.22 -3.11
CA GLU A 46 8.46 2.91 -2.05
C GLU A 46 7.80 2.65 -0.70
N TYR A 47 8.59 2.74 0.37
CA TYR A 47 8.10 2.75 1.74
C TYR A 47 8.35 4.14 2.34
N ASN A 48 7.27 4.92 2.48
CA ASN A 48 7.37 6.31 2.91
C ASN A 48 6.12 6.76 3.69
N ARG A 49 6.23 7.94 4.27
CA ARG A 49 5.21 8.54 5.13
C ARG A 49 4.00 8.98 4.30
N ALA A 50 2.80 8.58 4.72
CA ALA A 50 1.56 9.00 4.09
C ALA A 50 1.19 10.46 4.44
N PRO A 51 0.57 11.20 3.51
CA PRO A 51 -0.18 12.42 3.80
C PRO A 51 -1.41 12.17 4.72
N GLN A 52 -2.30 13.17 4.79
CA GLN A 52 -3.49 13.07 5.64
C GLN A 52 -4.50 12.01 5.13
N PRO A 53 -5.22 11.33 6.04
CA PRO A 53 -6.26 10.34 5.68
C PRO A 53 -7.31 10.80 4.70
N SER A 54 -7.69 12.07 4.78
CA SER A 54 -8.75 12.66 3.97
C SER A 54 -8.48 12.60 2.46
N GLU A 55 -7.20 12.49 2.07
CA GLU A 55 -6.75 12.45 0.68
C GLU A 55 -6.91 11.07 0.02
N TYR A 56 -7.18 10.05 0.82
CA TYR A 56 -7.27 8.66 0.40
C TYR A 56 -8.71 8.14 0.44
N GLU A 57 -9.00 7.16 -0.42
CA GLU A 57 -10.19 6.33 -0.31
C GLU A 57 -9.81 4.85 -0.44
N PRO A 58 -10.46 3.95 0.32
CA PRO A 58 -10.17 2.53 0.26
C PRO A 58 -10.53 1.98 -1.11
N ILE A 59 -9.75 0.99 -1.56
CA ILE A 59 -10.01 0.26 -2.80
C ILE A 59 -10.03 -1.24 -2.52
N ASP A 60 -10.60 -2.02 -3.43
CA ASP A 60 -10.48 -3.47 -3.36
C ASP A 60 -9.07 -3.91 -3.76
N TRP A 61 -8.54 -4.96 -3.14
CA TRP A 61 -7.25 -5.56 -3.50
C TRP A 61 -7.19 -5.99 -4.97
N SER A 62 -8.32 -6.40 -5.55
CA SER A 62 -8.47 -6.78 -6.96
C SER A 62 -8.42 -5.58 -7.92
N ALA A 63 -8.59 -4.35 -7.42
CA ALA A 63 -8.45 -3.14 -8.24
C ALA A 63 -6.99 -2.86 -8.63
N VAL A 64 -6.03 -3.48 -7.95
CA VAL A 64 -4.60 -3.35 -8.23
C VAL A 64 -4.15 -4.50 -9.14
N PRO A 65 -3.67 -4.23 -10.37
CA PRO A 65 -3.23 -5.27 -11.29
C PRO A 65 -2.12 -6.16 -10.72
N CYS A 66 -2.09 -7.44 -11.11
CA CYS A 66 -1.04 -8.37 -10.64
C CYS A 66 0.38 -7.86 -10.97
N SER A 67 0.57 -7.26 -12.15
CA SER A 67 1.86 -6.68 -12.55
C SER A 67 2.38 -5.58 -11.61
N VAL A 68 1.47 -4.85 -10.94
CA VAL A 68 1.86 -3.87 -9.94
C VAL A 68 2.38 -4.58 -8.70
N TRP A 69 1.72 -5.64 -8.26
CA TRP A 69 2.19 -6.44 -7.12
C TRP A 69 3.49 -7.19 -7.41
N ASP A 70 3.66 -7.70 -8.63
CA ASP A 70 4.89 -8.37 -9.06
C ASP A 70 6.11 -7.44 -8.93
N ALA A 71 5.91 -6.14 -9.13
CA ALA A 71 6.96 -5.12 -9.03
C ALA A 71 7.35 -4.77 -7.58
N LEU A 72 6.63 -5.23 -6.55
CA LEU A 72 6.95 -4.94 -5.15
C LEU A 72 8.18 -5.75 -4.72
N PRO A 73 9.33 -5.17 -4.33
CA PRO A 73 10.46 -5.95 -3.85
C PRO A 73 10.14 -6.69 -2.55
N ASP A 74 10.65 -7.92 -2.41
CA ASP A 74 10.39 -8.75 -1.21
C ASP A 74 10.99 -8.11 0.04
N GLU A 75 12.15 -7.45 -0.07
CA GLU A 75 12.78 -6.73 1.02
C GLU A 75 11.91 -5.56 1.50
N LEU A 76 11.23 -4.88 0.57
CA LEU A 76 10.36 -3.76 0.89
C LEU A 76 9.06 -4.24 1.54
N LEU A 77 8.52 -5.37 1.05
CA LEU A 77 7.38 -6.05 1.67
C LEU A 77 7.69 -6.42 3.12
N GLN A 78 8.83 -7.08 3.35
CA GLN A 78 9.26 -7.49 4.69
C GLN A 78 9.46 -6.27 5.59
N ARG A 79 10.14 -5.23 5.10
CA ARG A 79 10.34 -3.97 5.82
C ARG A 79 9.01 -3.35 6.28
N ALA A 80 8.02 -3.30 5.40
CA ALA A 80 6.71 -2.75 5.75
C ALA A 80 6.01 -3.58 6.86
N ILE A 81 6.12 -4.91 6.81
CA ILE A 81 5.51 -5.80 7.80
C ILE A 81 6.20 -5.69 9.17
N GLU A 82 7.53 -5.56 9.19
CA GLU A 82 8.32 -5.45 10.43
C GLU A 82 8.28 -4.04 11.04
N GLY A 83 8.02 -3.01 10.24
CA GLY A 83 7.96 -1.61 10.70
C GLY A 83 9.34 -0.93 10.83
N ALA A 84 10.35 -1.42 10.13
CA ALA A 84 11.73 -0.89 10.11
C ALA A 84 11.98 0.13 8.98
#